data_AF-W7SK48-F1
#
_entry.id   AF-W7SK48-F1
#
_cell.length_a   1.000
_cell.length_b   1.000
_cell.length_c   1.000
_cell.angle_alpha   90.00
_cell.angle_beta   90.00
_cell.angle_gamma   90.00
#
_symmetry.space_group_name_H-M   'P 1'
#
loop_
_entity.id
_entity.type
_entity.pdbx_description
1 polymer ?
#
loop_
_entity_poly.entity_id
_entity_poly.type
_entity_poly.pdbx_seq_one_letter_code
_entity_poly.pdbx_strand_id
1 'polypeptide(L)'
;MQFVQGDWRVSASCRDEDPEQLFVRGAEQRKVKTICLSCPVRTECLSEALDNRIEFGVWGGMTERERRALLRRRPDVDSWFELLESARREHADLDEYKVS
;
A
#
# COMPACT_ATOMS: atom_id res chain seq x y z
N MET A 1 9.31 -21.81 0.91
CA MET A 1 7.87 -22.06 0.69
C MET A 1 7.15 -20.80 1.10
N GLN A 2 6.84 -19.93 0.13
CA GLN A 2 6.33 -18.58 0.39
C GLN A 2 4.88 -18.66 0.84
N PHE A 3 4.57 -17.94 1.92
CA PHE A 3 3.27 -17.90 2.57
C PHE A 3 2.20 -17.45 1.58
N VAL A 4 1.18 -18.28 1.35
CA VAL A 4 -0.10 -17.80 0.86
C VAL A 4 -0.75 -17.04 2.02
N GLN A 5 -0.32 -15.79 2.22
CA GLN A 5 -1.16 -14.81 2.90
C GLN A 5 -2.45 -14.75 2.09
N GLY A 6 -3.59 -15.04 2.72
CA GLY A 6 -4.88 -15.09 2.07
C GLY A 6 -5.06 -13.88 1.16
N ASP A 7 -5.69 -14.08 0.00
CA ASP A 7 -5.71 -13.11 -1.09
C ASP A 7 -6.26 -11.75 -0.64
N TRP A 8 -5.37 -10.89 -0.14
CA TRP A 8 -5.71 -9.61 0.49
C TRP A 8 -6.49 -8.71 -0.47
N ARG A 9 -6.36 -8.96 -1.78
CA ARG A 9 -7.10 -8.27 -2.84
C ARG A 9 -8.62 -8.43 -2.67
N VAL A 10 -9.09 -9.53 -2.09
CA VAL A 10 -10.53 -9.72 -1.81
C VAL A 10 -11.06 -8.76 -0.76
N SER A 11 -10.19 -8.17 0.06
CA SER A 11 -10.54 -7.18 1.08
C SER A 11 -10.18 -5.74 0.66
N ALA A 12 -9.70 -5.54 -0.57
CA ALA A 12 -9.35 -4.22 -1.07
C ALA A 12 -10.61 -3.39 -1.36
N SER A 13 -10.70 -2.19 -0.79
CA SER A 13 -11.85 -1.30 -1.00
C SER A 13 -12.01 -0.87 -2.47
N CYS A 14 -10.93 -0.84 -3.24
CA CYS A 14 -10.96 -0.51 -4.66
C CYS A 14 -11.34 -1.70 -5.57
N ARG A 15 -11.57 -2.90 -5.02
CA ARG A 15 -11.81 -4.11 -5.84
C ARG A 15 -13.04 -3.98 -6.74
N ASP A 16 -14.10 -3.37 -6.21
CA ASP A 16 -15.41 -3.28 -6.88
C ASP A 16 -15.60 -1.92 -7.60
N GLU A 17 -14.54 -1.12 -7.69
CA GLU A 17 -14.52 0.18 -8.39
C GLU A 17 -14.29 0.00 -9.89
N ASP A 18 -14.75 0.98 -10.68
CA ASP A 18 -14.58 0.99 -12.14
C ASP A 18 -13.08 1.09 -12.52
N PRO A 19 -12.54 0.15 -13.33
CA PRO A 19 -11.17 0.22 -13.83
C PRO A 19 -10.81 1.56 -14.48
N GLU A 20 -11.73 2.21 -15.20
CA GLU A 20 -11.46 3.51 -15.84
C GLU A 20 -11.17 4.61 -14.81
N GLN A 21 -11.74 4.49 -13.61
CA GLN A 21 -11.50 5.43 -12.51
C GLN A 21 -10.20 5.12 -11.76
N LEU A 22 -9.75 3.86 -11.76
CA LEU A 22 -8.52 3.44 -11.07
C LEU A 22 -7.26 3.64 -11.91
N PHE A 23 -7.35 3.44 -13.23
CA PHE A 23 -6.20 3.50 -14.16
C PHE A 23 -5.97 4.90 -14.76
N VAL A 24 -6.09 5.93 -13.93
CA VAL A 24 -5.88 7.32 -14.32
C VAL A 24 -4.41 7.75 -14.26
N ARG A 25 -4.06 8.83 -14.96
CA ARG A 25 -2.70 9.39 -15.05
C ARG A 25 -2.59 10.78 -14.42
N GLY A 26 -1.38 11.17 -14.05
CA GLY A 26 -1.07 12.54 -13.63
C GLY A 26 -1.82 12.96 -12.36
N ALA A 27 -2.43 14.14 -12.38
CA ALA A 27 -3.10 14.72 -11.21
C ALA A 27 -4.31 13.90 -10.73
N GLU A 28 -4.97 13.17 -11.63
CA GLU A 28 -6.16 12.38 -11.32
C GLU A 28 -5.87 11.19 -10.41
N GLN A 29 -4.62 10.71 -10.35
CA GLN A 29 -4.21 9.68 -9.39
C GLN A 29 -4.43 10.10 -7.93
N ARG A 30 -4.49 11.41 -7.64
CA ARG A 30 -4.78 11.92 -6.30
C ARG A 30 -6.19 11.55 -5.84
N LYS A 31 -7.16 11.43 -6.75
CA LYS A 31 -8.53 11.00 -6.43
C LYS A 31 -8.55 9.52 -6.07
N VAL A 32 -7.81 8.69 -6.81
CA VAL A 32 -7.68 7.26 -6.47
C VAL A 32 -7.03 7.05 -5.10
N LYS A 33 -6.05 7.88 -4.72
CA LYS A 33 -5.43 7.80 -3.38
C LYS A 33 -6.44 7.91 -2.25
N THR A 34 -7.55 8.63 -2.41
CA THR A 34 -8.52 8.80 -1.31
C THR A 34 -9.25 7.51 -1.00
N ILE A 35 -9.52 6.68 -2.02
CA ILE A 35 -10.09 5.32 -1.85
C ILE A 35 -9.16 4.47 -0.99
N CYS A 36 -7.86 4.64 -1.17
CA CYS A 36 -6.88 3.89 -0.40
C CYS A 36 -6.81 4.31 1.08
N LEU A 37 -7.30 5.49 1.51
CA LEU A 37 -7.02 6.01 2.86
C LEU A 37 -7.57 5.12 3.99
N SER A 38 -8.78 4.59 3.82
CA SER A 38 -9.47 3.72 4.77
C SER A 38 -9.41 2.24 4.39
N CYS A 39 -8.67 1.89 3.34
CA CYS A 39 -8.58 0.51 2.88
C CYS A 39 -7.87 -0.36 3.94
N PRO A 40 -8.43 -1.52 4.35
CA PRO A 40 -7.84 -2.34 5.42
C PRO A 40 -6.54 -3.02 5.01
N VAL A 41 -6.32 -3.19 3.69
CA VAL A 41 -5.19 -3.93 3.11
C VAL A 41 -4.13 -3.02 2.48
N ARG A 42 -4.01 -1.78 2.97
CA ARG A 42 -3.03 -0.81 2.45
C ARG A 42 -1.60 -1.31 2.55
N THR A 43 -1.26 -1.98 3.64
CA THR A 43 0.12 -2.44 3.90
C THR A 43 0.50 -3.54 2.94
N GLU A 44 -0.36 -4.54 2.79
CA GLU A 44 -0.21 -5.66 1.87
C GLU A 44 -0.15 -5.15 0.42
N CYS A 45 -1.04 -4.22 0.06
CA CYS A 45 -1.05 -3.60 -1.27
C CYS A 45 0.23 -2.80 -1.58
N LEU A 46 0.70 -1.97 -0.62
CA LEU A 46 1.89 -1.15 -0.84
C LEU A 46 3.16 -1.98 -0.89
N SER A 47 3.30 -2.94 0.04
CA SER A 47 4.47 -3.82 0.10
C SER A 47 4.64 -4.60 -1.19
N GLU A 48 3.57 -5.20 -1.72
CA GLU A 48 3.63 -5.92 -3.00
C GLU A 48 4.12 -5.03 -4.14
N ALA A 49 3.63 -3.79 -4.21
CA ALA A 49 4.05 -2.85 -5.25
C ALA A 49 5.53 -2.42 -5.13
N LEU A 50 6.06 -2.34 -3.91
CA LEU A 50 7.44 -1.95 -3.65
C LEU A 50 8.41 -3.12 -3.86
N ASP A 51 8.09 -4.30 -3.31
CA ASP A 51 8.89 -5.53 -3.44
C ASP A 51 9.00 -5.96 -4.90
N ASN A 52 7.90 -5.92 -5.65
CA ASN A 52 7.88 -6.28 -7.08
C ASN A 52 8.19 -5.12 -8.02
N ARG A 53 8.51 -3.93 -7.48
CA ARG A 53 8.81 -2.71 -8.27
C ARG A 53 7.76 -2.38 -9.33
N ILE A 54 6.48 -2.52 -8.99
CA ILE A 54 5.37 -2.28 -9.92
C ILE A 54 5.38 -0.81 -10.35
N GLU A 55 5.47 -0.59 -11.67
CA GLU A 55 5.77 0.72 -12.23
C GLU A 55 4.55 1.63 -12.39
N PHE A 56 3.33 1.08 -12.45
CA PHE A 56 2.14 1.85 -12.82
C PHE A 56 1.06 1.83 -11.73
N GLY A 57 0.14 2.80 -11.79
CA GLY A 57 -1.03 2.88 -10.94
C GLY A 57 -0.77 3.38 -9.51
N VAL A 58 -1.86 3.50 -8.74
CA VAL A 58 -1.85 3.83 -7.31
C VAL A 58 -1.92 2.55 -6.50
N TRP A 59 -1.01 2.40 -5.54
CA TRP A 59 -0.90 1.19 -4.69
C TRP A 59 -0.75 1.62 -3.23
N GLY A 60 -1.59 1.07 -2.35
CA GLY A 60 -1.62 1.38 -0.92
C GLY A 60 -1.72 2.88 -0.58
N GLY A 61 -2.26 3.68 -1.49
CA GLY A 61 -2.33 5.14 -1.37
C GLY A 61 -1.04 5.86 -1.74
N MET A 62 -0.19 5.28 -2.58
CA MET A 62 0.99 5.93 -3.18
C MET A 62 0.94 5.90 -4.70
N THR A 63 1.22 7.03 -5.33
CA THR A 63 1.46 7.13 -6.78
C THR A 63 2.78 6.48 -7.17
N GLU A 64 2.93 6.14 -8.44
CA GLU A 64 4.19 5.70 -9.06
C GLU A 64 5.38 6.60 -8.66
N ARG A 65 5.21 7.92 -8.77
CA ARG A 65 6.27 8.89 -8.49
C ARG A 65 6.71 8.84 -7.02
N GLU A 66 5.75 8.69 -6.10
CA GLU A 66 6.01 8.59 -4.67
C GLU A 66 6.72 7.28 -4.33
N ARG A 67 6.28 6.15 -4.89
CA ARG A 67 6.94 4.85 -4.69
C ARG A 67 8.38 4.86 -5.21
N ARG A 68 8.62 5.39 -6.40
CA ARG A 68 10.00 5.54 -6.93
C ARG A 68 10.87 6.42 -6.03
N ALA A 69 10.31 7.48 -5.45
CA ALA A 69 11.06 8.33 -4.52
C ALA A 69 11.41 7.58 -3.23
N LEU A 70 10.48 6.75 -2.71
CA LEU A 70 10.69 5.93 -1.54
C LEU A 70 11.77 4.86 -1.76
N LEU A 71 11.69 4.11 -2.87
CA LEU A 71 12.70 3.10 -3.25
C LEU A 71 14.11 3.70 -3.38
N ARG A 72 14.25 4.94 -3.90
CA ARG A 72 15.55 5.63 -3.96
C ARG A 72 16.08 6.07 -2.60
N ARG A 73 15.20 6.38 -1.65
CA ARG A 73 15.58 6.83 -0.30
C ARG A 73 15.95 5.67 0.63
N ARG A 74 15.48 4.46 0.32
CA ARG A 74 15.63 3.25 1.13
C ARG A 74 16.14 2.09 0.27
N PRO A 75 17.37 2.20 -0.29
CA PRO A 75 17.95 1.16 -1.14
C PRO A 75 18.34 -0.10 -0.36
N ASP A 76 18.35 -0.02 0.97
CA ASP A 76 18.74 -1.03 1.95
C ASP A 76 17.58 -1.94 2.40
N VAL A 77 16.36 -1.69 1.93
CA VAL A 77 15.18 -2.47 2.34
C VAL A 77 15.00 -3.66 1.38
N ASP A 78 15.24 -4.86 1.90
CA ASP A 78 15.09 -6.13 1.15
C ASP A 78 13.69 -6.74 1.23
N SER A 79 12.89 -6.37 2.24
CA SER A 79 11.49 -6.77 2.36
C SER A 79 10.64 -5.59 2.85
N TRP A 80 9.83 -5.04 1.96
CA TRP A 80 8.88 -3.99 2.29
C TRP A 80 7.72 -4.52 3.09
N PHE A 81 7.31 -5.77 2.87
CA PHE A 81 6.29 -6.40 3.70
C PHE A 81 6.66 -6.38 5.19
N GLU A 82 7.81 -6.95 5.57
CA GLU A 82 8.23 -7.01 6.97
C GLU A 82 8.39 -5.63 7.61
N LEU A 83 8.97 -4.68 6.85
CA LEU A 83 9.16 -3.32 7.33
C LEU A 83 7.83 -2.60 7.58
N LEU A 84 6.87 -2.69 6.65
CA LEU A 84 5.61 -1.98 6.77
C LEU A 84 4.66 -2.67 7.77
N GLU A 85 4.71 -4.00 7.89
CA GLU A 85 3.99 -4.74 8.92
C GLU A 85 4.47 -4.41 10.34
N SER A 86 5.79 -4.30 10.52
CA SER A 86 6.36 -3.90 11.81
C SER A 86 5.88 -2.50 12.20
N ALA A 87 5.93 -1.54 11.26
CA ALA A 87 5.41 -0.20 11.48
C ALA A 87 3.89 -0.20 11.77
N ARG A 88 3.10 -1.02 11.08
CA ARG A 88 1.65 -1.17 11.33
C ARG A 88 1.37 -1.64 12.76
N ARG A 89 2.11 -2.65 13.25
CA ARG A 89 1.96 -3.18 14.61
C ARG A 89 2.35 -2.15 15.66
N GLU A 90 3.49 -1.51 15.52
CA GLU A 90 3.95 -0.45 16.44
C GLU A 90 2.91 0.67 16.55
N HIS A 91 2.30 1.09 15.43
CA HIS A 91 1.23 2.10 15.46
C HIS A 91 -0.06 1.61 16.12
N ALA A 92 -0.46 0.36 15.91
CA ALA A 92 -1.63 -0.22 16.56
C ALA A 92 -1.46 -0.29 18.08
N ASP A 93 -0.28 -0.72 18.55
CA ASP A 93 0.06 -0.80 19.97
C ASP A 93 0.04 0.60 20.63
N LEU A 94 0.52 1.62 19.91
CA LEU A 94 0.47 3.01 20.38
C LEU A 94 -0.95 3.58 20.46
N ASP A 95 -1.87 3.10 19.63
CA ASP A 95 -3.27 3.54 19.68
C ASP A 95 -4.04 2.82 20.81
N GLU A 96 -3.72 1.55 21.09
CA GLU A 96 -4.26 0.82 22.25
C GLU A 96 -3.80 1.45 23.58
N TYR A 97 -2.52 1.85 23.69
CA TYR A 97 -1.98 2.53 24.86
C TYR A 97 -2.65 3.89 25.14
N LYS A 98 -3.08 4.63 24.11
CA LYS A 98 -3.77 5.92 24.28
C LYS A 98 -5.22 5.80 24.74
N VAL A 99 -5.84 4.63 24.58
CA VAL A 99 -7.26 4.38 24.90
C VAL A 99 -7.43 3.79 26.31
N SER A 100 -6.33 3.32 26.93
CA SER A 100 -6.27 2.87 28.34
C SER A 100 -6.07 4.03 29.31
#